data_AF-A0A4Z0A3F9-F1
#
_entry.id   AF-A0A4Z0A3F9-F1
#
_cell.length_a   1.000
_cell.length_b   1.000
_cell.length_c   1.000
_cell.angle_alpha   90.00
_cell.angle_beta   90.00
_cell.angle_gamma   90.00
#
_symmetry.space_group_name_H-M   'P 1'
#
loop_
_entity.id
_entity.type
_entity.pdbx_description
1 polymer ?
#
loop_
_entity_poly.entity_id
_entity_poly.type
_entity_poly.pdbx_seq_one_letter_code
_entity_poly.pdbx_strand_id
1 'polypeptide(L)'
;MPATAPKARVPGETEATIFAWEMAPYKQPTSLLSRIIWGWRVWFEATFVFTLLEPWEKLFLVLIIGSAMGLLLTGIVKYLPQHLVFLYRRALYYLLGQEQVDWASVQRAGSTVLGAL
;
A
#
# COMPACT_ATOMS: atom_id res chain seq x y z
N MET A 1 45.07 -11.88 -35.87
CA MET A 1 43.83 -12.18 -35.12
C MET A 1 43.92 -11.45 -33.78
N PRO A 2 43.08 -10.45 -33.47
CA PRO A 2 43.14 -9.82 -32.16
C PRO A 2 42.56 -10.78 -31.11
N ALA A 3 43.39 -11.18 -30.16
CA ALA A 3 42.98 -11.99 -29.02
C ALA A 3 41.94 -11.21 -28.19
N THR A 4 40.73 -11.74 -28.08
CA THR A 4 39.70 -11.22 -27.18
C THR A 4 40.21 -11.39 -25.74
N ALA A 5 40.50 -10.27 -25.08
CA ALA A 5 40.89 -10.27 -23.67
C ALA A 5 39.82 -10.98 -22.82
N PRO A 6 40.20 -11.83 -21.84
CA PRO A 6 39.23 -12.46 -20.95
C PRO A 6 38.51 -11.36 -20.16
N LYS A 7 37.18 -11.32 -20.28
CA LYS A 7 36.31 -10.44 -19.50
C LYS A 7 36.62 -10.66 -18.02
N ALA A 8 37.18 -9.65 -17.36
CA ALA A 8 37.50 -9.72 -15.95
C ALA A 8 36.24 -10.12 -15.17
N ARG A 9 36.34 -11.20 -14.38
CA ARG A 9 35.27 -11.65 -13.51
C ARG A 9 34.98 -10.54 -12.50
N VAL A 10 33.79 -9.96 -12.56
CA VAL A 10 33.36 -8.97 -11.58
C VAL A 10 33.15 -9.71 -10.25
N PRO A 11 33.80 -9.30 -9.16
CA PRO A 11 33.57 -9.93 -7.85
C PRO A 11 32.11 -9.69 -7.44
N GLY A 12 31.31 -10.76 -7.38
CA GLY A 12 29.89 -10.70 -6.97
C GLY A 12 28.91 -11.54 -7.81
N GLU A 13 29.32 -12.10 -8.95
CA GLU A 13 28.39 -12.83 -9.84
C GLU A 13 28.05 -14.27 -9.37
N THR A 14 28.82 -14.88 -8.48
CA THR A 14 28.73 -16.33 -8.19
C THR A 14 28.05 -16.72 -6.88
N GLU A 15 27.70 -15.79 -6.01
CA GLU A 15 26.93 -16.13 -4.82
C GLU A 15 25.56 -15.46 -4.88
N ALA A 16 24.59 -16.24 -5.35
CA ALA A 16 23.17 -15.98 -5.15
C ALA A 16 22.85 -16.05 -3.65
N THR A 17 23.42 -15.14 -2.88
CA THR A 17 22.98 -14.84 -1.53
C THR A 17 21.54 -14.35 -1.63
N ILE A 18 20.70 -14.77 -0.70
CA ILE A 18 19.27 -14.42 -0.64
C ILE A 18 19.07 -12.88 -0.66
N PHE A 19 20.12 -12.14 -0.31
CA PHE A 19 20.21 -10.68 -0.25
C PHE A 19 20.94 -10.03 -1.44
N ALA A 20 21.30 -10.76 -2.49
CA ALA A 20 21.95 -10.18 -3.68
C ALA A 20 21.14 -9.04 -4.31
N TRP A 21 19.81 -9.04 -4.13
CA TRP A 21 18.91 -7.98 -4.58
C TRP A 21 19.01 -6.69 -3.74
N GLU A 22 19.45 -6.77 -2.49
CA GLU A 22 19.76 -5.60 -1.64
C GLU A 22 21.08 -4.92 -2.04
N MET A 23 22.05 -5.71 -2.51
CA MET A 23 23.35 -5.20 -2.97
C MET A 23 23.35 -4.78 -4.45
N ALA A 24 22.24 -5.01 -5.17
CA ALA A 24 22.10 -4.59 -6.55
C ALA A 24 22.25 -3.05 -6.64
N PRO A 25 23.11 -2.53 -7.54
CA PRO A 25 23.39 -1.10 -7.61
C PRO A 25 22.10 -0.29 -7.77
N TYR A 26 22.00 0.86 -7.09
CA TYR A 26 20.90 1.84 -7.22
C TYR A 26 20.91 2.52 -8.60
N LYS A 27 20.85 1.72 -9.66
CA LYS A 27 20.76 2.19 -11.03
C LYS A 27 19.28 2.37 -11.35
N GLN A 28 18.89 3.59 -11.69
CA GLN A 28 17.55 3.87 -12.17
C GLN A 28 17.23 2.96 -13.38
N PRO A 29 16.15 2.16 -13.32
CA PRO A 29 15.75 1.33 -14.45
C PRO A 29 15.20 2.19 -15.60
N THR A 30 15.37 1.70 -16.83
CA THR A 30 15.00 2.43 -18.05
C THR A 30 13.52 2.30 -18.43
N SER A 31 12.81 1.30 -17.91
CA SER A 31 11.38 1.07 -18.19
C SER A 31 10.47 1.80 -17.20
N LEU A 32 9.28 2.19 -17.66
CA LEU A 32 8.31 2.96 -16.86
C LEU A 32 7.81 2.21 -15.62
N LEU A 33 7.43 0.93 -15.78
CA LEU A 33 6.91 0.13 -14.68
C LEU A 33 8.00 -0.11 -13.61
N SER A 34 9.22 -0.44 -14.05
CA SER A 34 10.34 -0.63 -13.14
C SER A 34 10.73 0.67 -12.43
N ARG A 35 10.55 1.84 -13.04
CA ARG A 35 10.79 3.14 -12.39
C ARG A 35 9.80 3.40 -11.26
N ILE A 36 8.52 3.05 -11.45
CA ILE A 36 7.50 3.18 -10.39
C ILE A 36 7.83 2.24 -9.22
N ILE A 37 8.11 0.98 -9.50
CA ILE A 37 8.47 -0.02 -8.47
C ILE A 37 9.75 0.40 -7.74
N TRP A 38 10.75 0.89 -8.46
CA TRP A 38 11.99 1.41 -7.87
C TRP A 38 11.71 2.61 -6.96
N GLY A 39 10.87 3.56 -7.41
CA GLY A 39 10.49 4.71 -6.59
C GLY A 39 9.77 4.30 -5.30
N TRP A 40 8.84 3.35 -5.39
CA TRP A 40 8.16 2.79 -4.23
C TRP A 40 9.13 2.09 -3.28
N ARG A 41 10.09 1.32 -3.80
CA ARG A 41 11.12 0.67 -3.00
C ARG A 41 11.97 1.69 -2.24
N VAL A 42 12.51 2.68 -2.94
CA VAL A 42 13.39 3.70 -2.35
C VAL A 42 12.63 4.53 -1.31
N TRP A 43 11.37 4.90 -1.61
CA TRP A 43 10.53 5.62 -0.66
C TRP A 43 10.26 4.79 0.61
N PHE A 44 9.99 3.49 0.45
CA PHE A 44 9.78 2.58 1.57
C PHE A 44 11.06 2.38 2.41
N GLU A 45 12.21 2.19 1.75
CA GLU A 45 13.52 2.08 2.40
C GLU A 45 13.90 3.35 3.17
N ALA A 46 13.58 4.53 2.63
CA ALA A 46 13.84 5.82 3.28
C ALA A 46 12.91 6.07 4.47
N THR A 47 11.62 5.73 4.36
CA THR A 47 10.61 6.00 5.40
C THR A 47 10.86 5.17 6.66
N PHE A 48 11.30 3.93 6.50
CA PHE A 48 11.55 3.01 7.61
C PHE A 48 13.05 2.84 7.94
N VAL A 49 13.92 3.62 7.30
CA VAL A 49 15.37 3.62 7.53
C VAL A 49 15.97 2.21 7.41
N PHE A 50 15.50 1.42 6.45
CA PHE A 50 15.96 0.04 6.25
C PHE A 50 17.41 -0.07 5.76
N THR A 51 18.00 1.04 5.37
CA THR A 51 19.42 1.11 4.98
C THR A 51 20.38 0.88 6.14
N LEU A 52 19.92 1.01 7.39
CA LEU A 52 20.74 0.84 8.59
C LEU A 52 20.54 -0.52 9.28
N LEU A 53 19.49 -1.25 8.93
CA LEU A 53 19.13 -2.51 9.58
C LEU A 53 19.86 -3.67 8.93
N GLU A 54 20.24 -4.67 9.73
CA GLU A 54 20.74 -5.92 9.19
C GLU A 54 19.62 -6.65 8.42
N PRO A 55 19.94 -7.48 7.41
CA PRO A 55 18.92 -8.11 6.57
C PRO A 55 17.92 -8.98 7.35
N TRP A 56 18.36 -9.58 8.46
CA TRP A 56 17.47 -10.32 9.34
C TRP A 56 16.55 -9.40 10.16
N GLU A 57 17.02 -8.25 10.65
CA GLU A 57 16.22 -7.28 11.44
C GLU A 57 15.07 -6.73 10.62
N LYS A 58 15.39 -6.36 9.38
CA LYS A 58 14.43 -5.90 8.39
C LYS A 58 13.34 -6.94 8.16
N LEU A 59 13.69 -8.23 8.08
CA LEU A 59 12.72 -9.31 7.90
C LEU A 59 11.75 -9.40 9.09
N PHE A 60 12.23 -9.34 10.33
CA PHE A 60 11.36 -9.36 11.51
C PHE A 60 10.44 -8.14 11.56
N LEU A 61 10.98 -6.95 11.30
CA LEU A 61 10.22 -5.71 11.34
C LEU A 61 9.10 -5.71 10.29
N VAL A 62 9.42 -6.10 9.05
CA VAL A 62 8.41 -6.24 7.98
C VAL A 62 7.34 -7.26 8.35
N LEU A 63 7.70 -8.37 8.99
CA LEU A 63 6.74 -9.38 9.42
C LEU A 63 5.82 -8.87 10.53
N ILE A 64 6.37 -8.19 11.54
CA ILE A 64 5.60 -7.63 12.66
C ILE A 64 4.66 -6.53 12.16
N ILE A 65 5.18 -5.55 11.44
CA ILE A 65 4.37 -4.45 10.91
C ILE A 65 3.38 -4.96 9.87
N GLY A 66 3.81 -5.86 8.98
CA GLY A 66 2.94 -6.47 7.96
C GLY A 66 1.80 -7.27 8.57
N SER A 67 2.06 -8.06 9.61
CA SER A 67 1.02 -8.81 10.32
C SER A 67 0.07 -7.89 11.08
N ALA A 68 0.58 -6.88 11.80
CA ALA A 68 -0.25 -5.89 12.48
C ALA A 68 -1.12 -5.09 11.49
N MET A 69 -0.56 -4.65 10.36
CA MET A 69 -1.28 -3.95 9.31
C MET A 69 -2.32 -4.87 8.64
N GLY A 70 -2.00 -6.15 8.42
CA GLY A 70 -2.95 -7.14 7.90
C GLY A 70 -4.13 -7.35 8.86
N LEU A 71 -3.86 -7.49 10.16
CA LEU A 71 -4.90 -7.56 11.20
C LEU A 71 -5.76 -6.29 11.24
N LEU A 72 -5.14 -5.12 11.12
CA LEU A 72 -5.85 -3.85 11.08
C LEU A 72 -6.73 -3.72 9.83
N LEU A 73 -6.22 -4.06 8.65
CA LEU A 73 -6.97 -4.02 7.40
C LEU A 73 -8.12 -5.02 7.40
N THR A 74 -7.89 -6.25 7.88
CA THR A 74 -8.95 -7.26 8.02
C THR A 74 -10.01 -6.81 9.03
N GLY A 75 -9.60 -6.18 10.13
CA GLY A 75 -10.48 -5.51 11.08
C GLY A 75 -11.32 -4.43 10.40
N ILE A 76 -10.70 -3.51 9.66
CA ILE A 76 -11.41 -2.45 8.93
C ILE A 76 -12.41 -3.04 7.94
N VAL A 77 -12.00 -3.97 7.08
CA VAL A 77 -12.87 -4.52 6.04
C VAL A 77 -14.05 -5.29 6.63
N LYS A 78 -13.86 -6.03 7.72
CA LYS A 78 -14.92 -6.84 8.32
C LYS A 78 -15.79 -6.07 9.32
N TYR A 79 -15.20 -5.19 10.11
CA TYR A 79 -15.87 -4.52 11.24
C TYR A 79 -16.41 -3.14 10.86
N LEU A 80 -15.65 -2.35 10.10
CA LEU A 80 -16.03 -0.98 9.75
C LEU A 80 -17.38 -0.87 9.01
N PRO A 81 -17.73 -1.71 8.00
CA PRO A 81 -19.00 -1.52 7.28
C PRO A 81 -20.22 -1.72 8.18
N GLN A 82 -20.17 -2.71 9.09
CA GLN A 82 -21.24 -2.94 10.04
C GLN A 82 -21.38 -1.77 11.03
N HIS A 83 -20.26 -1.21 11.48
CA HIS A 83 -20.26 -0.05 12.38
C HIS A 83 -20.72 1.24 11.71
N LEU A 84 -20.39 1.45 10.43
CA LEU A 84 -20.86 2.59 9.65
C LEU A 84 -22.37 2.60 9.50
N VAL A 85 -23.00 1.45 9.20
CA VAL A 85 -24.46 1.35 9.09
C VAL A 85 -25.14 1.71 10.41
N PHE A 86 -24.58 1.27 11.52
CA PHE A 86 -25.10 1.57 12.85
C PHE A 86 -24.96 3.05 13.22
N LEU A 87 -23.78 3.64 13.00
CA LEU A 87 -23.53 5.07 13.21
C LEU A 87 -24.43 5.92 12.32
N TYR A 88 -24.63 5.51 11.07
CA TYR A 88 -25.50 6.18 10.12
C TYR A 88 -26.96 6.24 10.61
N ARG A 89 -27.53 5.11 11.05
CA ARG A 89 -28.90 5.07 11.61
C ARG A 89 -29.07 5.99 12.83
N ARG A 90 -28.08 6.01 13.72
CA ARG A 90 -28.09 6.91 14.88
C ARG A 90 -27.97 8.38 14.48
N ALA A 91 -27.07 8.70 13.55
CA ALA A 91 -26.91 10.06 13.05
C ALA A 91 -28.22 10.58 12.43
N LEU A 92 -28.93 9.75 11.68
CA LEU A 92 -30.24 10.09 11.12
C LEU A 92 -31.31 10.29 12.18
N TYR A 93 -31.35 9.44 13.20
CA TYR A 93 -32.27 9.62 14.31
C TYR A 93 -32.05 10.96 15.01
N TYR A 94 -30.79 11.35 15.24
CA TYR A 94 -30.48 12.62 15.90
C TYR A 94 -30.71 13.85 15.02
N LEU A 95 -30.48 13.74 13.71
CA LEU A 95 -30.60 14.87 12.79
C LEU A 95 -32.02 15.06 12.24
N LEU A 96 -32.72 13.98 11.92
CA LEU A 96 -34.04 14.00 11.28
C LEU A 96 -35.17 13.51 12.19
N GLY A 97 -34.87 12.98 13.38
CA GLY A 97 -35.88 12.40 14.28
C GLY A 97 -36.49 11.10 13.76
N GLN A 98 -35.95 10.51 12.69
CA GLN A 98 -36.46 9.31 12.04
C GLN A 98 -35.43 8.18 12.12
N GLU A 99 -35.88 6.98 12.52
CA GLU A 99 -34.99 5.83 12.74
C GLU A 99 -34.64 5.06 11.44
N GLN A 100 -35.42 5.28 10.38
CA GLN A 100 -35.19 4.67 9.06
C GLN A 100 -35.17 5.74 7.96
N VAL A 101 -34.23 5.61 7.02
CA VAL A 101 -34.22 6.43 5.81
C VAL A 101 -35.36 5.97 4.93
N ASP A 102 -36.39 6.80 4.77
CA ASP A 102 -37.30 6.67 3.64
C ASP A 102 -36.54 7.11 2.38
N TRP A 103 -35.87 6.16 1.70
CA TRP A 103 -35.09 6.43 0.48
C TRP A 103 -35.93 7.11 -0.60
N ALA A 104 -37.25 6.89 -0.59
CA ALA A 104 -38.15 7.58 -1.50
C ALA A 104 -38.25 9.07 -1.18
N SER A 105 -38.13 9.49 0.08
CA SER A 105 -38.11 10.91 0.47
C SER A 105 -36.80 11.60 0.06
N VAL A 106 -35.66 10.92 0.18
CA VAL A 106 -34.34 11.42 -0.24
C VAL A 106 -34.26 11.53 -1.77
N GLN A 107 -34.75 10.52 -2.50
CA GLN A 107 -34.83 10.58 -3.96
C GLN A 107 -35.77 11.69 -4.44
N ARG A 108 -36.93 11.88 -3.79
CA ARG A 108 -37.85 12.99 -4.09
C ARG A 108 -37.22 14.35 -3.81
N ALA A 109 -36.48 14.50 -2.72
CA ALA A 109 -35.78 15.75 -2.39
C ALA A 109 -34.62 16.04 -3.36
N GLY A 110 -33.87 15.01 -3.77
CA GLY A 110 -32.81 15.14 -4.76
C GLY A 110 -33.36 15.54 -6.13
N SER A 111 -34.47 14.93 -6.57
CA SER A 111 -35.08 15.23 -7.86
C SER A 111 -35.75 16.60 -7.92
N THR A 112 -36.30 17.12 -6.82
CA THR A 112 -36.85 18.49 -6.78
C THR A 112 -35.75 19.55 -6.82
N VAL A 113 -34.60 19.32 -6.18
CA VAL A 113 -33.46 20.25 -6.23
C VAL A 113 -32.77 20.24 -7.59
N LEU A 114 -32.61 19.07 -8.22
CA LEU A 114 -32.05 18.94 -9.57
C LEU A 114 -33.01 19.40 -10.68
N GLY A 115 -34.33 19.26 -10.48
CA GLY A 115 -35.34 19.73 -11.42
C GLY A 115 -35.67 21.23 -11.30
N ALA A 116 -35.20 21.89 -10.23
CA ALA A 116 -35.36 23.33 -10.01
C ALA A 116 -34.12 24.16 -10.43
N LEU A 117 -33.06 23.49 -10.91
CA LEU A 117 -31.85 24.09 -11.48
C LEU A 117 -31.92 24.05 -13.01
#